data_AF-A0A813HBJ4-F1
#
_entry.id   AF-A0A813HBJ4-F1
#
_cell.length_a   1.000
_cell.length_b   1.000
_cell.length_c   1.000
_cell.angle_alpha   90.00
_cell.angle_beta   90.00
_cell.angle_gamma   90.00
#
_symmetry.space_group_name_H-M   'P 1'
#
loop_
_entity.id
_entity.type
_entity.pdbx_description
1 polymer ?
#
loop_
_entity_poly.entity_id
_entity_poly.type
_entity_poly.pdbx_seq_one_letter_code
_entity_poly.pdbx_strand_id
1 'polypeptide(L)'
;MAMVDSNKGITNLHKPSDIIIDNSMPTAIRGGGKMWNADDKEEDFKACIPDRCYAGVFQECIEFCRQNGAFDPKTMGSCPNVGLMAQKAEGYGSHPTTFEAATSGTIRIVLNGGSNKVLLGHRVQKGDIWRSCQAKDAPIKDWVKLAVVRCRANQFPNNDKPCKAIFWLDPARAHDCAIMDKVLKYLPEFQPEGLDIQIMSPEEAMRITCQRAKDGLNTITVTGNVLRDYLTDLFPILELGTSSKMLSIVPMLAGGGMYETGAGGSAPKHVEQFTKEGRLRWDSLGEYLALTSSIEDLGKETGNKKAAAVAAALDKAVGTFLSANKNPGRKVKEIDNRGSHYWVARYWAEELAKQQEVPELHAAFADASKSLQESEANVLQEMVDCQGTKVDIGGYYKVDKAKADAAMNPSATFNEIIARITHGGSDAKV
;
A
#
# COMPACT_ATOMS: atom_id res chain seq x y z
N MET A 1 -7.23 0.23 29.48
CA MET A 1 -6.09 0.19 28.54
C MET A 1 -6.55 -0.58 27.32
N ALA A 2 -6.16 -0.16 26.11
CA ALA A 2 -6.53 -0.91 24.91
C ALA A 2 -5.95 -2.33 24.92
N MET A 3 -6.75 -3.29 24.46
CA MET A 3 -6.40 -4.71 24.37
C MET A 3 -6.03 -5.09 22.94
N VAL A 4 -5.00 -5.94 22.82
CA VAL A 4 -4.61 -6.62 21.57
C VAL A 4 -5.39 -7.93 21.44
N ASP A 5 -5.57 -8.64 22.56
CA ASP A 5 -6.37 -9.87 22.67
C ASP A 5 -6.94 -9.93 24.10
N SER A 6 -8.20 -9.51 24.26
CA SER A 6 -8.95 -9.48 25.53
C SER A 6 -9.05 -10.87 26.17
N ASN A 7 -9.35 -11.90 25.37
CA ASN A 7 -9.49 -13.29 25.80
C ASN A 7 -8.18 -13.89 26.35
N LYS A 8 -7.04 -13.38 25.91
CA LYS A 8 -5.72 -13.79 26.41
C LYS A 8 -5.10 -12.78 27.38
N GLY A 9 -5.80 -11.71 27.72
CA GLY A 9 -5.29 -10.65 28.61
C GLY A 9 -4.13 -9.84 28.01
N ILE A 10 -3.93 -9.85 26.70
CA ILE A 10 -2.82 -9.15 26.04
C ILE A 10 -3.22 -7.68 25.82
N THR A 11 -2.48 -6.77 26.47
CA THR A 11 -2.68 -5.32 26.41
C THR A 11 -1.74 -4.64 25.41
N ASN A 12 -2.01 -3.38 25.07
CA ASN A 12 -1.14 -2.51 24.27
C ASN A 12 0.34 -2.44 24.77
N LEU A 13 0.60 -2.69 26.05
CA LEU A 13 1.95 -2.60 26.61
C LEU A 13 2.69 -3.94 26.68
N HIS A 14 2.10 -5.04 26.20
CA HIS A 14 2.74 -6.35 26.26
C HIS A 14 3.92 -6.49 25.29
N LYS A 15 3.78 -6.01 24.06
CA LYS A 15 4.88 -6.00 23.07
C LYS A 15 4.88 -4.69 22.28
N PRO A 16 6.04 -4.04 22.10
CA PRO A 16 6.13 -2.77 21.37
C PRO A 16 5.62 -2.80 19.93
N SER A 17 5.61 -3.98 19.30
CA SER A 17 5.21 -4.16 17.90
C SER A 17 3.74 -4.57 17.71
N ASP A 18 2.97 -4.74 18.79
CA ASP A 18 1.59 -5.24 18.67
C ASP A 18 0.62 -4.15 18.19
N ILE A 19 0.87 -2.88 18.52
CA ILE A 19 0.08 -1.73 18.06
C ILE A 19 0.99 -0.77 17.31
N ILE A 20 0.83 -0.74 15.98
CA ILE A 20 1.61 0.12 15.07
C ILE A 20 0.73 1.28 14.62
N ILE A 21 1.24 2.50 14.72
CA ILE A 21 0.47 3.75 14.62
C ILE A 21 -0.21 3.94 13.25
N ASP A 22 0.48 3.59 12.17
CA ASP A 22 0.04 3.68 10.79
C ASP A 22 -1.25 2.90 10.54
N ASN A 23 -1.40 1.71 11.11
CA ASN A 23 -2.59 0.88 10.97
C ASN A 23 -3.62 1.09 12.10
N SER A 24 -3.14 1.24 13.34
CA SER A 24 -4.02 1.27 14.52
C SER A 24 -4.85 2.55 14.60
N MET A 25 -4.28 3.71 14.23
CA MET A 25 -5.00 4.98 14.23
C MET A 25 -6.12 5.02 13.18
N PRO A 26 -5.88 4.68 11.89
CA PRO A 26 -6.97 4.61 10.91
C PRO A 26 -8.04 3.60 11.25
N THR A 27 -7.67 2.42 11.76
CA THR A 27 -8.62 1.39 12.16
C THR A 27 -9.52 1.89 13.29
N ALA A 28 -8.96 2.58 14.28
CA ALA A 28 -9.73 3.19 15.36
C ALA A 28 -10.63 4.33 14.86
N ILE A 29 -10.13 5.22 13.99
CA ILE A 29 -10.93 6.31 13.39
C ILE A 29 -12.13 5.74 12.62
N ARG A 30 -11.88 4.73 11.76
CA ARG A 30 -12.94 4.03 11.02
C ARG A 30 -13.94 3.34 11.95
N GLY A 31 -13.45 2.75 13.05
CA GLY A 31 -14.26 2.14 14.12
C GLY A 31 -14.99 3.14 15.03
N GLY A 32 -15.16 4.39 14.60
CA GLY A 32 -15.87 5.42 15.36
C GLY A 32 -15.06 6.03 16.51
N GLY A 33 -13.73 5.95 16.46
CA GLY A 33 -12.83 6.47 17.48
C GLY A 33 -12.70 5.58 18.71
N LYS A 34 -12.91 4.26 18.55
CA LYS A 34 -12.97 3.29 19.66
C LYS A 34 -11.87 2.23 19.57
N MET A 35 -11.53 1.65 20.71
CA MET A 35 -10.69 0.46 20.83
C MET A 35 -11.31 -0.57 21.78
N TRP A 36 -10.80 -1.80 21.77
CA TRP A 36 -11.28 -2.89 22.62
C TRP A 36 -10.76 -2.77 24.06
N ASN A 37 -11.66 -2.91 25.03
CA ASN A 37 -11.34 -2.96 26.46
C ASN A 37 -11.20 -4.39 27.00
N ALA A 38 -10.96 -4.53 28.30
CA ALA A 38 -10.74 -5.83 28.95
C ALA A 38 -11.97 -6.76 28.94
N ASP A 39 -13.18 -6.19 28.79
CA ASP A 39 -14.45 -6.92 28.76
C ASP A 39 -14.89 -7.28 27.33
N ASP A 40 -13.98 -7.18 26.35
CA ASP A 40 -14.25 -7.41 24.92
C ASP A 40 -15.34 -6.48 24.35
N LYS A 41 -15.33 -5.21 24.80
CA LYS A 41 -16.25 -4.17 24.32
C LYS A 41 -15.49 -2.99 23.73
N GLU A 42 -16.12 -2.32 22.77
CA GLU A 42 -15.62 -1.07 22.20
C GLU A 42 -15.79 0.09 23.19
N GLU A 43 -14.75 0.88 23.37
CA GLU A 43 -14.71 2.01 24.29
C GLU A 43 -13.92 3.18 23.68
N ASP A 44 -14.30 4.41 24.02
CA ASP A 44 -13.52 5.59 23.66
C ASP A 44 -12.15 5.52 24.33
N PHE A 45 -11.12 6.04 23.67
CA PHE A 45 -9.76 5.95 24.16
C PHE A 45 -9.00 7.26 23.94
N LYS A 46 -7.92 7.43 24.71
CA LYS A 46 -6.94 8.49 24.52
C LYS A 46 -5.75 7.93 23.74
N ALA A 47 -5.61 8.32 22.48
CA ALA A 47 -4.44 8.00 21.68
C ALA A 47 -3.23 8.82 22.16
N CYS A 48 -2.23 8.16 22.73
CA CYS A 48 -0.99 8.80 23.19
C CYS A 48 0.07 8.73 22.08
N ILE A 49 0.20 9.80 21.30
CA ILE A 49 1.26 9.98 20.30
C ILE A 49 2.24 11.04 20.84
N PRO A 50 3.40 10.67 21.40
CA PRO A 50 4.23 11.61 22.16
C PRO A 50 4.82 12.75 21.33
N ASP A 51 5.27 12.44 20.11
CA ASP A 51 5.89 13.43 19.23
C ASP A 51 4.84 14.19 18.41
N ARG A 52 4.97 15.52 18.40
CA ARG A 52 4.02 16.43 17.77
C ARG A 52 4.11 16.52 16.25
N CYS A 53 5.17 15.99 15.60
CA CYS A 53 5.38 16.19 14.16
C CYS A 53 4.21 15.68 13.31
N TYR A 54 3.50 14.65 13.79
CA TYR A 54 2.44 13.98 13.02
C TYR A 54 1.17 13.72 13.83
N ALA A 55 1.18 13.93 15.15
CA ALA A 55 0.00 13.70 16.00
C ALA A 55 -1.20 14.57 15.60
N GLY A 56 -0.94 15.82 15.22
CA GLY A 56 -1.98 16.77 14.80
C GLY A 56 -2.80 16.28 13.60
N VAL A 57 -2.15 15.57 12.66
CA VAL A 57 -2.82 15.02 11.47
C VAL A 57 -3.97 14.07 11.83
N PHE A 58 -3.75 13.15 12.77
CA PHE A 58 -4.82 12.27 13.23
C PHE A 58 -5.89 13.02 14.02
N GLN A 59 -5.49 14.01 14.82
CA GLN A 59 -6.43 14.82 15.58
C GLN A 59 -7.38 15.60 14.67
N GLU A 60 -6.89 16.19 13.58
CA GLU A 60 -7.71 16.90 12.60
C GLU A 60 -8.71 15.96 11.91
N CYS A 61 -8.28 14.74 11.55
CA CYS A 61 -9.18 13.74 10.98
C CYS A 61 -10.27 13.30 11.99
N ILE A 62 -9.91 13.11 13.26
CA ILE A 62 -10.85 12.78 14.34
C ILE A 62 -11.86 13.91 14.52
N GLU A 63 -11.42 15.16 14.65
CA GLU A 63 -12.31 16.31 14.82
C GLU A 63 -13.22 16.53 13.60
N PHE A 64 -12.71 16.29 12.39
CA PHE A 64 -13.52 16.30 11.19
C PHE A 64 -14.67 15.28 11.26
N CYS A 65 -14.37 14.02 11.62
CA CYS A 65 -15.39 12.98 11.78
C CYS A 65 -16.38 13.29 12.91
N ARG A 66 -15.94 13.90 14.02
CA ARG A 66 -16.84 14.33 15.10
C ARG A 66 -17.85 15.39 14.64
N GLN A 67 -17.42 16.31 13.79
CA GLN A 67 -18.26 17.39 13.28
C GLN A 67 -19.16 16.95 12.11
N ASN A 68 -18.69 16.01 11.27
CA ASN A 68 -19.30 15.70 9.99
C ASN A 68 -19.91 14.30 9.88
N GLY A 69 -19.69 13.45 10.89
CA GLY A 69 -19.98 12.02 10.81
C GLY A 69 -18.87 11.23 10.09
N ALA A 70 -19.08 9.92 9.97
CA ALA A 70 -18.18 9.06 9.21
C ALA A 70 -18.17 9.42 7.72
N PHE A 71 -17.04 9.19 7.05
CA PHE A 71 -16.98 9.25 5.58
C PHE A 71 -17.92 8.22 4.95
N ASP A 72 -18.48 8.57 3.77
CA ASP A 72 -19.24 7.64 2.94
C ASP A 72 -18.36 7.13 1.79
N PRO A 73 -17.90 5.87 1.83
CA PRO A 73 -17.08 5.26 0.78
C PRO A 73 -17.69 5.31 -0.63
N LYS A 74 -19.02 5.47 -0.74
CA LYS A 74 -19.71 5.51 -2.04
C LYS A 74 -19.55 6.84 -2.77
N THR A 75 -19.35 7.92 -2.02
CA THR A 75 -19.40 9.29 -2.55
C THR A 75 -18.13 10.08 -2.28
N MET A 76 -17.28 9.63 -1.35
CA MET A 76 -16.06 10.34 -1.03
C MET A 76 -15.05 10.35 -2.19
N GLY A 77 -14.28 11.43 -2.29
CA GLY A 77 -13.15 11.55 -3.20
C GLY A 77 -11.92 10.78 -2.68
N SER A 78 -10.97 10.54 -3.58
CA SER A 78 -9.74 9.79 -3.26
C SER A 78 -8.58 10.68 -2.85
N CYS A 79 -7.76 10.16 -1.92
CA CYS A 79 -6.61 10.87 -1.36
C CYS A 79 -5.28 10.13 -1.62
N PRO A 80 -4.82 10.03 -2.88
CA PRO A 80 -3.57 9.36 -3.22
C PRO A 80 -2.35 10.07 -2.61
N ASN A 81 -1.22 9.36 -2.47
CA ASN A 81 0.01 9.91 -1.91
C ASN A 81 1.17 9.94 -2.92
N VAL A 82 2.01 10.98 -2.83
CA VAL A 82 3.33 11.06 -3.46
C VAL A 82 4.37 11.29 -2.35
N GLY A 83 5.12 10.24 -2.01
CA GLY A 83 6.01 10.22 -0.85
C GLY A 83 7.50 10.36 -1.15
N LEU A 84 8.19 11.22 -0.40
CA LEU A 84 9.65 11.31 -0.42
C LEU A 84 10.27 10.15 0.38
N MET A 85 10.78 9.11 -0.28
CA MET A 85 11.37 7.94 0.40
C MET A 85 12.76 7.52 -0.08
N ALA A 86 13.16 7.93 -1.30
CA ALA A 86 14.36 7.41 -1.94
C ALA A 86 15.63 7.65 -1.10
N GLN A 87 16.49 6.63 -1.07
CA GLN A 87 17.77 6.63 -0.33
C GLN A 87 17.63 6.82 1.19
N LYS A 88 16.59 6.22 1.79
CA LYS A 88 16.28 6.28 3.23
C LYS A 88 16.10 7.73 3.71
N ALA A 89 15.26 8.48 3.00
CA ALA A 89 15.01 9.87 3.31
C ALA A 89 14.46 10.05 4.75
N GLU A 90 14.92 11.10 5.42
CA GLU A 90 14.39 11.61 6.68
C GLU A 90 14.50 10.62 7.85
N GLY A 91 13.38 10.36 8.56
CA GLY A 91 13.34 9.51 9.75
C GLY A 91 13.77 8.06 9.49
N TYR A 92 13.55 7.54 8.29
CA TYR A 92 13.90 6.17 7.91
C TYR A 92 15.41 5.93 7.74
N GLY A 93 16.20 7.00 7.56
CA GLY A 93 17.66 6.94 7.51
C GLY A 93 18.34 7.16 8.85
N SER A 94 17.58 7.47 9.89
CA SER A 94 18.11 8.05 11.13
C SER A 94 18.60 7.02 12.16
N HIS A 95 18.35 5.72 11.96
CA HIS A 95 18.70 4.70 12.96
C HIS A 95 20.18 4.71 13.35
N PRO A 96 21.15 4.79 12.41
CA PRO A 96 22.57 4.85 12.77
C PRO A 96 22.99 6.16 13.44
N THR A 97 22.13 7.18 13.43
CA THR A 97 22.36 8.53 13.95
C THR A 97 21.38 8.89 15.08
N THR A 98 20.83 7.88 15.76
CA THR A 98 19.96 8.02 16.93
C THR A 98 20.65 7.45 18.15
N PHE A 99 20.71 8.22 19.24
CA PHE A 99 21.40 7.82 20.46
C PHE A 99 20.63 8.30 21.70
N GLU A 100 20.59 7.46 22.72
CA GLU A 100 20.24 7.89 24.08
C GLU A 100 21.46 8.59 24.70
N ALA A 101 21.29 9.81 25.17
CA ALA A 101 22.36 10.59 25.78
C ALA A 101 22.77 9.96 27.12
N ALA A 102 24.00 9.42 27.19
CA ALA A 102 24.50 8.76 28.39
C ALA A 102 24.73 9.73 29.58
N THR A 103 24.98 11.02 29.29
CA THR A 103 25.23 12.08 30.27
C THR A 103 24.65 13.41 29.80
N SER A 104 24.27 14.29 30.72
CA SER A 104 23.86 15.66 30.40
C SER A 104 25.03 16.46 29.81
N GLY A 105 24.77 17.25 28.77
CA GLY A 105 25.81 17.96 28.04
C GLY A 105 25.30 18.62 26.77
N THR A 106 26.10 18.57 25.70
CA THR A 106 25.73 19.11 24.39
C THR A 106 26.18 18.17 23.29
N ILE A 107 25.27 17.76 22.41
CA ILE A 107 25.58 17.02 21.18
C ILE A 107 25.69 18.03 20.03
N ARG A 108 26.71 17.91 19.19
CA ARG A 108 27.00 18.83 18.07
C ARG A 108 27.33 18.06 16.79
N ILE A 109 26.90 18.60 15.66
CA ILE A 109 27.35 18.21 14.33
C ILE A 109 28.37 19.27 13.87
N VAL A 110 29.57 18.85 13.51
CA VAL A 110 30.67 19.74 13.10
C VAL A 110 31.13 19.42 11.68
N LEU A 111 31.60 20.44 10.97
CA LEU A 111 32.23 20.24 9.67
C LEU A 111 33.59 19.55 9.86
N ASN A 112 33.79 18.44 9.15
CA ASN A 112 35.09 17.77 9.09
C ASN A 112 36.04 18.58 8.17
N GLY A 113 37.21 18.98 8.65
CA GLY A 113 38.18 19.75 7.84
C GLY A 113 38.84 20.94 8.56
N GLY A 114 39.42 20.72 9.74
CA GLY A 114 40.33 21.67 10.40
C GLY A 114 39.70 22.80 11.22
N SER A 115 38.56 23.36 10.80
CA SER A 115 37.88 24.45 11.54
C SER A 115 36.98 23.97 12.68
N ASN A 116 36.56 22.70 12.68
CA ASN A 116 35.56 22.13 13.59
C ASN A 116 34.32 23.03 13.75
N LYS A 117 33.94 23.77 12.69
CA LYS A 117 32.80 24.68 12.72
C LYS A 117 31.54 23.90 13.09
N VAL A 118 30.86 24.33 14.15
CA VAL A 118 29.58 23.75 14.57
C VAL A 118 28.51 24.14 13.54
N LEU A 119 27.85 23.12 12.97
CA LEU A 119 26.74 23.27 12.04
C LEU A 119 25.41 23.28 12.80
N LEU A 120 25.24 22.34 13.72
CA LEU A 120 24.03 22.16 14.54
C LEU A 120 24.45 21.70 15.95
N GLY A 121 23.68 22.03 16.98
CA GLY A 121 23.95 21.53 18.32
C GLY A 121 22.79 21.74 19.29
N HIS A 122 22.65 20.81 20.24
CA HIS A 122 21.56 20.78 21.21
C HIS A 122 22.11 20.49 22.60
N ARG A 123 21.63 21.21 23.61
CA ARG A 123 21.80 20.79 25.01
C ARG A 123 20.92 19.57 25.25
N VAL A 124 21.46 18.56 25.91
CA VAL A 124 20.77 17.31 26.21
C VAL A 124 20.97 16.95 27.68
N GLN A 125 20.01 16.23 28.24
CA GLN A 125 20.08 15.61 29.56
C GLN A 125 20.34 14.10 29.42
N LYS A 126 20.82 13.46 30.50
CA LYS A 126 20.93 11.99 30.55
C LYS A 126 19.55 11.36 30.28
N GLY A 127 19.49 10.41 29.34
CA GLY A 127 18.27 9.72 28.94
C GLY A 127 17.51 10.36 27.78
N ASP A 128 17.89 11.57 27.35
CA ASP A 128 17.30 12.19 26.16
C ASP A 128 17.64 11.36 24.90
N ILE A 129 16.66 11.18 24.02
CA ILE A 129 16.88 10.57 22.70
C ILE A 129 17.24 11.69 21.72
N TRP A 130 18.51 11.73 21.30
CA TRP A 130 18.97 12.64 20.27
C TRP A 130 19.06 11.95 18.92
N ARG A 131 18.68 12.65 17.85
CA ARG A 131 18.63 12.09 16.49
C ARG A 131 19.01 13.11 15.43
N SER A 132 19.66 12.64 14.37
CA SER A 132 19.85 13.38 13.12
C SER A 132 19.26 12.61 11.93
N CYS A 133 18.72 13.34 10.96
CA CYS A 133 18.11 12.83 9.74
C CYS A 133 18.75 13.49 8.51
N GLN A 134 18.64 12.85 7.34
CA GLN A 134 19.16 13.39 6.08
C GLN A 134 18.15 13.19 4.95
N ALA A 135 18.04 14.17 4.06
CA ALA A 135 17.30 14.06 2.81
C ALA A 135 18.18 14.61 1.68
N LYS A 136 18.44 13.79 0.65
CA LYS A 136 19.34 14.19 -0.45
C LYS A 136 18.59 15.00 -1.50
N ASP A 137 19.31 15.88 -2.18
CA ASP A 137 18.73 16.83 -3.13
C ASP A 137 18.07 16.18 -4.35
N ALA A 138 18.73 15.18 -4.96
CA ALA A 138 18.19 14.48 -6.13
C ALA A 138 16.85 13.76 -5.84
N PRO A 139 16.69 13.00 -4.74
CA PRO A 139 15.39 12.51 -4.27
C PRO A 139 14.31 13.59 -4.14
N ILE A 140 14.65 14.77 -3.60
CA ILE A 140 13.67 15.86 -3.41
C ILE A 140 13.22 16.42 -4.76
N LYS A 141 14.15 16.61 -5.71
CA LYS A 141 13.82 17.08 -7.06
C LYS A 141 12.91 16.09 -7.80
N ASP A 142 13.21 14.80 -7.72
CA ASP A 142 12.38 13.75 -8.33
C ASP A 142 11.00 13.64 -7.68
N TRP A 143 10.91 13.78 -6.36
CA TRP A 143 9.64 13.85 -5.62
C TRP A 143 8.76 15.03 -6.08
N VAL A 144 9.34 16.22 -6.29
CA VAL A 144 8.61 17.38 -6.84
C VAL A 144 8.15 17.12 -8.27
N LYS A 145 9.00 16.54 -9.12
CA LYS A 145 8.64 16.12 -10.48
C LYS A 145 7.44 15.17 -10.46
N LEU A 146 7.48 14.14 -9.62
CA LEU A 146 6.43 13.13 -9.53
C LEU A 146 5.10 13.75 -9.09
N ALA A 147 5.12 14.67 -8.12
CA ALA A 147 3.92 15.39 -7.69
C ALA A 147 3.26 16.15 -8.85
N VAL A 148 4.04 16.87 -9.66
CA VAL A 148 3.54 17.59 -10.84
C VAL A 148 3.00 16.63 -11.90
N VAL A 149 3.72 15.55 -12.20
CA VAL A 149 3.30 14.53 -13.17
C VAL A 149 1.97 13.89 -12.75
N ARG A 150 1.82 13.50 -11.49
CA ARG A 150 0.57 12.89 -10.99
C ARG A 150 -0.60 13.87 -10.94
N CYS A 151 -0.35 15.13 -10.53
CA CYS A 151 -1.37 16.17 -10.53
C CYS A 151 -1.88 16.45 -11.95
N ARG A 152 -0.98 16.55 -12.93
CA ARG A 152 -1.32 16.76 -14.34
C ARG A 152 -2.09 15.59 -14.95
N ALA A 153 -1.71 14.36 -14.60
CA ALA A 153 -2.37 13.17 -15.14
C ALA A 153 -3.86 13.11 -14.75
N ASN A 154 -4.22 13.53 -13.53
CA ASN A 154 -5.58 13.49 -13.01
C ASN A 154 -6.29 12.12 -13.22
N GLN A 155 -5.53 11.03 -13.09
CA GLN A 155 -5.98 9.65 -13.32
C GLN A 155 -6.45 9.02 -12.01
N PHE A 156 -7.49 9.61 -11.41
CA PHE A 156 -8.14 9.10 -10.20
C PHE A 156 -9.66 8.98 -10.45
N PRO A 157 -10.42 8.20 -9.66
CA PRO A 157 -11.88 8.20 -9.77
C PRO A 157 -12.48 9.60 -9.63
N ASN A 158 -13.63 9.91 -10.23
CA ASN A 158 -14.28 11.24 -10.14
C ASN A 158 -13.39 12.41 -10.63
N ASN A 159 -12.69 12.23 -11.75
CA ASN A 159 -11.71 13.19 -12.28
C ASN A 159 -12.28 14.28 -13.20
N ASP A 160 -13.60 14.48 -13.25
CA ASP A 160 -14.23 15.57 -14.00
C ASP A 160 -13.73 16.96 -13.58
N LYS A 161 -13.25 17.08 -12.33
CA LYS A 161 -12.60 18.27 -11.81
C LYS A 161 -11.09 18.04 -11.68
N PRO A 162 -10.25 19.06 -11.92
CA PRO A 162 -8.83 18.96 -11.67
C PRO A 162 -8.53 18.53 -10.22
N CYS A 163 -7.62 17.56 -10.07
CA CYS A 163 -7.11 17.20 -8.76
C CYS A 163 -6.28 18.35 -8.16
N LYS A 164 -6.33 18.49 -6.84
CA LYS A 164 -5.45 19.38 -6.08
C LYS A 164 -4.27 18.56 -5.56
N ALA A 165 -3.05 19.09 -5.62
CA ALA A 165 -1.91 18.52 -4.91
C ALA A 165 -1.47 19.46 -3.79
N ILE A 166 -1.26 18.91 -2.60
CA ILE A 166 -0.82 19.68 -1.44
C ILE A 166 0.50 19.10 -0.96
N PHE A 167 1.53 19.92 -0.85
CA PHE A 167 2.78 19.62 -0.13
C PHE A 167 2.56 19.86 1.37
N TRP A 168 2.70 18.81 2.17
CA TRP A 168 2.43 18.86 3.62
C TRP A 168 3.75 19.16 4.33
N LEU A 169 4.02 20.45 4.54
CA LEU A 169 5.27 20.96 5.08
C LEU A 169 4.94 22.02 6.14
N ASP A 170 5.38 21.78 7.38
CA ASP A 170 5.11 22.64 8.52
C ASP A 170 6.11 23.81 8.60
N PRO A 171 5.68 25.08 8.48
CA PRO A 171 6.58 26.24 8.58
C PRO A 171 7.20 26.42 9.97
N ALA A 172 6.71 25.72 11.00
CA ALA A 172 7.32 25.69 12.32
C ALA A 172 8.45 24.65 12.47
N ARG A 173 8.69 23.81 11.45
CA ARG A 173 9.75 22.78 11.46
C ARG A 173 10.91 23.20 10.56
N ALA A 174 12.09 23.37 11.16
CA ALA A 174 13.31 23.77 10.43
C ALA A 174 13.66 22.84 9.25
N HIS A 175 13.37 21.53 9.39
CA HIS A 175 13.51 20.56 8.29
C HIS A 175 12.57 20.91 7.14
N ASP A 176 11.28 21.05 7.42
CA ASP A 176 10.24 21.32 6.42
C ASP A 176 10.48 22.67 5.73
N CYS A 177 10.93 23.71 6.44
CA CYS A 177 11.34 24.98 5.82
C CYS A 177 12.42 24.77 4.74
N ALA A 178 13.46 23.98 5.04
CA ALA A 178 14.52 23.70 4.07
C ALA A 178 14.04 22.84 2.89
N ILE A 179 13.03 21.99 3.10
CA ILE A 179 12.35 21.25 2.02
C ILE A 179 11.48 22.21 1.19
N MET A 180 10.74 23.13 1.80
CA MET A 180 9.92 24.13 1.09
C MET A 180 10.77 24.97 0.13
N ASP A 181 11.95 25.43 0.57
CA ASP A 181 12.88 26.17 -0.29
C ASP A 181 13.25 25.37 -1.56
N LYS A 182 13.44 24.05 -1.42
CA LYS A 182 13.73 23.16 -2.55
C LYS A 182 12.51 22.91 -3.42
N VAL A 183 11.32 22.76 -2.84
CA VAL A 183 10.06 22.66 -3.59
C VAL A 183 9.86 23.90 -4.44
N LEU A 184 9.96 25.10 -3.86
CA LEU A 184 9.82 26.38 -4.55
C LEU A 184 10.87 26.56 -5.65
N LYS A 185 12.10 26.08 -5.42
CA LYS A 185 13.16 26.08 -6.44
C LYS A 185 12.85 25.16 -7.61
N TYR A 186 12.38 23.93 -7.36
CA TYR A 186 12.23 22.90 -8.40
C TYR A 186 10.88 22.90 -9.11
N LEU A 187 9.82 23.40 -8.47
CA LEU A 187 8.47 23.39 -9.04
C LEU A 187 8.40 24.07 -10.43
N PRO A 188 9.03 25.25 -10.67
CA PRO A 188 9.02 25.89 -11.99
C PRO A 188 9.70 25.07 -13.10
N GLU A 189 10.64 24.18 -12.77
CA GLU A 189 11.33 23.35 -13.78
C GLU A 189 10.38 22.32 -14.44
N PHE A 190 9.22 22.05 -13.84
CA PHE A 190 8.28 21.03 -14.29
C PHE A 190 6.97 21.59 -14.86
N GLN A 191 6.93 22.90 -15.16
CA GLN A 191 5.82 23.59 -15.83
C GLN A 191 4.48 23.41 -15.10
N PRO A 192 4.33 23.95 -13.87
CA PRO A 192 3.15 23.74 -13.05
C PRO A 192 1.93 24.57 -13.50
N GLU A 193 2.02 25.34 -14.59
CA GLU A 193 0.97 26.24 -15.04
C GLU A 193 -0.35 25.49 -15.28
N GLY A 194 -1.44 26.05 -14.73
CA GLY A 194 -2.78 25.44 -14.81
C GLY A 194 -3.05 24.31 -13.81
N LEU A 195 -2.06 23.93 -12.98
CA LEU A 195 -2.24 22.94 -11.90
C LEU A 195 -2.53 23.63 -10.56
N ASP A 196 -3.35 22.99 -9.73
CA ASP A 196 -3.66 23.46 -8.38
C ASP A 196 -2.73 22.77 -7.36
N ILE A 197 -1.54 23.35 -7.20
CA ILE A 197 -0.48 22.85 -6.32
C ILE A 197 -0.22 23.86 -5.22
N GLN A 198 -0.32 23.44 -3.96
CA GLN A 198 -0.16 24.30 -2.79
C GLN A 198 0.80 23.70 -1.76
N ILE A 199 1.32 24.54 -0.86
CA ILE A 199 2.14 24.12 0.30
C ILE A 199 1.38 24.55 1.55
N MET A 200 1.18 23.63 2.49
CA MET A 200 0.41 23.85 3.73
C MET A 200 1.01 23.06 4.89
N SER A 201 0.75 23.49 6.13
CA SER A 201 1.06 22.66 7.30
C SER A 201 0.27 21.34 7.26
N PRO A 202 0.78 20.24 7.85
CA PRO A 202 0.08 18.95 7.87
C PRO A 202 -1.36 19.03 8.39
N GLU A 203 -1.62 19.84 9.41
CA GLU A 203 -2.96 20.02 9.98
C GLU A 203 -3.91 20.75 9.02
N GLU A 204 -3.47 21.84 8.38
CA GLU A 204 -4.27 22.55 7.38
C GLU A 204 -4.54 21.69 6.14
N ALA A 205 -3.51 20.98 5.69
CA ALA A 205 -3.61 20.07 4.56
C ALA A 205 -4.60 18.93 4.85
N MET A 206 -4.58 18.38 6.07
CA MET A 206 -5.54 17.35 6.50
C MET A 206 -6.97 17.90 6.49
N ARG A 207 -7.23 19.08 7.07
CA ARG A 207 -8.57 19.70 7.07
C ARG A 207 -9.14 19.85 5.65
N ILE A 208 -8.33 20.39 4.74
CA ILE A 208 -8.74 20.60 3.34
C ILE A 208 -8.94 19.26 2.62
N THR A 209 -8.05 18.30 2.86
CA THR A 209 -8.15 16.96 2.27
C THR A 209 -9.42 16.25 2.73
N CYS A 210 -9.73 16.23 4.02
CA CYS A 210 -10.96 15.65 4.56
C CYS A 210 -12.22 16.32 4.01
N GLN A 211 -12.25 17.66 3.96
CA GLN A 211 -13.39 18.38 3.41
C GLN A 211 -13.60 18.05 1.92
N ARG A 212 -12.53 18.07 1.13
CA ARG A 212 -12.57 17.71 -0.30
C ARG A 212 -13.00 16.26 -0.49
N ALA A 213 -12.49 15.33 0.31
CA ALA A 213 -12.90 13.94 0.27
C ALA A 213 -14.40 13.81 0.54
N LYS A 214 -14.94 14.48 1.57
CA LYS A 214 -16.40 14.51 1.83
C LYS A 214 -17.19 15.08 0.64
N ASP A 215 -16.65 16.05 -0.07
CA ASP A 215 -17.28 16.68 -1.24
C ASP A 215 -17.09 15.89 -2.55
N GLY A 216 -16.54 14.67 -2.49
CA GLY A 216 -16.31 13.82 -3.67
C GLY A 216 -15.11 14.24 -4.52
N LEU A 217 -14.21 15.07 -4.00
CA LEU A 217 -13.09 15.65 -4.74
C LEU A 217 -11.75 15.02 -4.36
N ASN A 218 -10.91 14.76 -5.36
CA ASN A 218 -9.60 14.15 -5.15
C ASN A 218 -8.55 15.15 -4.65
N THR A 219 -7.65 14.68 -3.79
CA THR A 219 -6.50 15.49 -3.31
C THR A 219 -5.25 14.62 -3.21
N ILE A 220 -4.20 14.93 -3.98
CA ILE A 220 -2.89 14.29 -3.83
C ILE A 220 -2.22 14.85 -2.59
N THR A 221 -1.87 13.95 -1.66
CA THR A 221 -1.07 14.24 -0.48
C THR A 221 0.41 14.08 -0.84
N VAL A 222 1.15 15.19 -0.93
CA VAL A 222 2.56 15.19 -1.31
C VAL A 222 3.39 15.38 -0.04
N THR A 223 4.02 14.31 0.45
CA THR A 223 4.51 14.27 1.84
C THR A 223 5.93 13.73 1.98
N GLY A 224 6.55 14.02 3.13
CA GLY A 224 7.75 13.32 3.60
C GLY A 224 7.49 11.82 3.88
N ASN A 225 8.55 11.10 4.24
CA ASN A 225 8.59 9.65 4.31
C ASN A 225 7.63 9.08 5.38
N VAL A 226 7.58 9.70 6.58
CA VAL A 226 6.71 9.22 7.66
C VAL A 226 5.23 9.46 7.35
N LEU A 227 4.88 10.64 6.80
CA LEU A 227 3.49 10.90 6.43
C LEU A 227 3.05 10.11 5.19
N ARG A 228 3.97 9.74 4.28
CA ARG A 228 3.66 8.77 3.22
C ARG A 228 3.09 7.52 3.85
N ASP A 229 3.84 6.93 4.78
CA ASP A 229 3.46 5.75 5.55
C ASP A 229 2.06 5.88 6.16
N TYR A 230 1.84 6.94 6.95
CA TYR A 230 0.60 7.11 7.70
C TYR A 230 -0.61 7.35 6.79
N LEU A 231 -0.43 8.14 5.73
CA LEU A 231 -1.55 8.52 4.86
C LEU A 231 -1.91 7.41 3.86
N THR A 232 -0.95 6.56 3.47
CA THR A 232 -1.22 5.36 2.64
C THR A 232 -1.91 4.23 3.41
N ASP A 233 -1.96 4.27 4.74
CA ASP A 233 -2.89 3.46 5.52
C ASP A 233 -4.20 4.22 5.79
N LEU A 234 -4.12 5.49 6.23
CA LEU A 234 -5.27 6.25 6.69
C LEU A 234 -6.38 6.35 5.64
N PHE A 235 -6.09 6.93 4.49
CA PHE A 235 -7.11 7.16 3.49
C PHE A 235 -7.61 5.88 2.83
N PRO A 236 -6.77 4.90 2.46
CA PRO A 236 -7.24 3.62 1.95
C PRO A 236 -8.10 2.83 2.95
N ILE A 237 -7.82 2.89 4.26
CA ILE A 237 -8.69 2.26 5.26
C ILE A 237 -10.05 2.97 5.34
N LEU A 238 -10.10 4.30 5.17
CA LEU A 238 -11.36 5.05 5.15
C LEU A 238 -12.14 4.83 3.83
N GLU A 239 -11.45 4.82 2.69
CA GLU A 239 -12.02 4.69 1.34
C GLU A 239 -12.43 3.26 1.00
N LEU A 240 -11.54 2.29 1.22
CA LEU A 240 -11.65 0.91 0.75
C LEU A 240 -11.86 -0.10 1.88
N GLY A 241 -11.68 0.35 3.12
CA GLY A 241 -11.75 -0.51 4.28
C GLY A 241 -10.53 -1.39 4.51
N THR A 242 -9.46 -1.19 3.74
CA THR A 242 -8.17 -1.88 3.85
C THR A 242 -7.11 -1.10 3.07
N SER A 243 -5.86 -1.14 3.53
CA SER A 243 -4.69 -0.61 2.80
C SER A 243 -4.01 -1.66 1.90
N SER A 244 -4.53 -2.90 1.88
CA SER A 244 -3.99 -3.98 1.05
C SER A 244 -4.40 -3.91 -0.43
N LYS A 245 -5.30 -2.98 -0.80
CA LYS A 245 -5.89 -2.88 -2.14
C LYS A 245 -5.44 -1.59 -2.84
N MET A 246 -4.13 -1.39 -2.90
CA MET A 246 -3.53 -0.15 -3.39
C MET A 246 -2.51 -0.42 -4.49
N LEU A 247 -2.42 0.51 -5.44
CA LEU A 247 -1.27 0.59 -6.34
C LEU A 247 -0.14 1.32 -5.61
N SER A 248 0.99 0.63 -5.40
CA SER A 248 2.22 1.23 -4.86
C SER A 248 3.33 1.10 -5.91
N ILE A 249 3.59 2.20 -6.61
CA ILE A 249 4.55 2.26 -7.71
C ILE A 249 5.71 3.14 -7.29
N VAL A 250 6.93 2.62 -7.43
CA VAL A 250 8.19 3.30 -7.13
C VAL A 250 8.98 3.47 -8.42
N PRO A 251 8.88 4.63 -9.08
CA PRO A 251 9.76 4.99 -10.19
C PRO A 251 11.20 5.05 -9.68
N MET A 252 12.08 4.25 -10.26
CA MET A 252 13.46 4.15 -9.78
C MET A 252 14.30 5.31 -10.33
N LEU A 253 15.15 5.91 -9.48
CA LEU A 253 16.02 7.04 -9.90
C LEU A 253 16.94 6.70 -11.07
N ALA A 254 17.28 5.41 -11.26
CA ALA A 254 18.14 4.92 -12.33
C ALA A 254 17.36 4.51 -13.61
N GLY A 255 16.04 4.71 -13.64
CA GLY A 255 15.15 4.12 -14.64
C GLY A 255 14.59 2.76 -14.19
N GLY A 256 13.47 2.37 -14.81
CA GLY A 256 12.66 1.20 -14.41
C GLY A 256 11.70 1.48 -13.26
N GLY A 257 10.98 0.44 -12.83
CA GLY A 257 9.96 0.53 -11.80
C GLY A 257 10.02 -0.62 -10.80
N MET A 258 9.64 -0.34 -9.56
CA MET A 258 9.32 -1.34 -8.54
C MET A 258 7.84 -1.20 -8.18
N TYR A 259 7.12 -2.33 -8.14
CA TYR A 259 5.67 -2.39 -7.95
C TYR A 259 5.39 -3.21 -6.69
N GLU A 260 5.07 -2.52 -5.60
CA GLU A 260 4.74 -3.17 -4.35
C GLU A 260 3.26 -3.58 -4.38
N THR A 261 2.97 -4.80 -3.95
CA THR A 261 1.64 -5.42 -4.07
C THR A 261 0.65 -4.95 -3.00
N GLY A 262 1.07 -4.04 -2.12
CA GLY A 262 0.25 -3.46 -1.06
C GLY A 262 1.12 -2.80 0.01
N ALA A 263 0.50 -1.98 0.88
CA ALA A 263 1.20 -1.28 1.95
C ALA A 263 1.18 -2.03 3.31
N GLY A 264 0.40 -3.11 3.42
CA GLY A 264 0.21 -3.85 4.67
C GLY A 264 1.30 -4.88 4.97
N GLY A 265 1.19 -5.52 6.15
CA GLY A 265 2.07 -6.62 6.56
C GLY A 265 1.67 -8.00 6.00
N SER A 266 2.44 -9.04 6.33
CA SER A 266 2.27 -10.42 5.83
C SER A 266 1.20 -11.27 6.56
N ALA A 267 0.33 -10.64 7.35
CA ALA A 267 -0.86 -11.23 7.96
C ALA A 267 -0.66 -12.61 8.66
N PRO A 268 0.06 -12.72 9.80
CA PRO A 268 0.34 -13.99 10.48
C PRO A 268 -0.92 -14.80 10.86
N LYS A 269 -2.03 -14.13 11.18
CA LYS A 269 -3.33 -14.77 11.46
C LYS A 269 -3.94 -15.49 10.24
N HIS A 270 -3.45 -15.24 9.02
CA HIS A 270 -3.87 -15.96 7.82
C HIS A 270 -3.16 -17.32 7.75
N VAL A 271 -1.88 -17.38 8.09
CA VAL A 271 -1.10 -18.63 8.17
C VAL A 271 -1.63 -19.54 9.28
N GLU A 272 -2.01 -18.98 10.43
CA GLU A 272 -2.66 -19.74 11.51
C GLU A 272 -3.96 -20.40 11.05
N GLN A 273 -4.80 -19.68 10.30
CA GLN A 273 -6.02 -20.25 9.72
C GLN A 273 -5.69 -21.35 8.69
N PHE A 274 -4.74 -21.09 7.80
CA PHE A 274 -4.36 -22.04 6.77
C PHE A 274 -3.86 -23.36 7.34
N THR A 275 -2.98 -23.30 8.34
CA THR A 275 -2.45 -24.51 8.99
C THR A 275 -3.49 -25.23 9.84
N LYS A 276 -4.45 -24.52 10.43
CA LYS A 276 -5.52 -25.11 11.26
C LYS A 276 -6.61 -25.80 10.45
N GLU A 277 -7.06 -25.17 9.37
CA GLU A 277 -8.28 -25.57 8.64
C GLU A 277 -8.15 -25.50 7.12
N GLY A 278 -6.91 -25.43 6.61
CA GLY A 278 -6.63 -25.55 5.18
C GLY A 278 -7.21 -24.44 4.33
N ARG A 279 -7.41 -23.25 4.91
CA ARG A 279 -8.05 -22.10 4.27
C ARG A 279 -7.18 -20.85 4.34
N LEU A 280 -6.94 -20.21 3.20
CA LEU A 280 -6.18 -18.97 3.11
C LEU A 280 -7.07 -17.80 2.69
N ARG A 281 -7.26 -16.83 3.60
CA ARG A 281 -8.08 -15.63 3.36
C ARG A 281 -7.32 -14.41 2.85
N TRP A 282 -6.07 -14.61 2.44
CA TRP A 282 -5.27 -13.55 1.84
C TRP A 282 -5.91 -13.11 0.51
N ASP A 283 -6.02 -11.80 0.32
CA ASP A 283 -6.57 -11.19 -0.89
C ASP A 283 -5.42 -10.72 -1.78
N SER A 284 -5.22 -11.39 -2.91
CA SER A 284 -4.13 -11.12 -3.86
C SER A 284 -4.44 -9.99 -4.84
N LEU A 285 -5.52 -9.20 -4.63
CA LEU A 285 -5.88 -8.11 -5.55
C LEU A 285 -4.70 -7.18 -5.86
N GLY A 286 -3.93 -6.77 -4.85
CA GLY A 286 -2.79 -5.89 -5.06
C GLY A 286 -1.65 -6.54 -5.85
N GLU A 287 -1.52 -7.87 -5.84
CA GLU A 287 -0.57 -8.59 -6.71
C GLU A 287 -1.01 -8.51 -8.18
N TYR A 288 -2.31 -8.65 -8.46
CA TYR A 288 -2.84 -8.52 -9.81
C TYR A 288 -2.65 -7.10 -10.35
N LEU A 289 -2.94 -6.09 -9.52
CA LEU A 289 -2.78 -4.69 -9.86
C LEU A 289 -1.31 -4.32 -10.12
N ALA A 290 -0.40 -4.75 -9.26
CA ALA A 290 1.04 -4.53 -9.43
C ALA A 290 1.58 -5.23 -10.69
N LEU A 291 1.12 -6.46 -10.97
CA LEU A 291 1.49 -7.20 -12.17
C LEU A 291 0.99 -6.49 -13.44
N THR A 292 -0.25 -5.99 -13.45
CA THR A 292 -0.79 -5.18 -14.55
C THR A 292 0.10 -3.98 -14.82
N SER A 293 0.40 -3.18 -13.79
CA SER A 293 1.26 -1.99 -13.95
C SER A 293 2.67 -2.34 -14.41
N SER A 294 3.25 -3.43 -13.90
CA SER A 294 4.59 -3.87 -14.30
C SER A 294 4.66 -4.25 -15.78
N ILE A 295 3.67 -5.00 -16.28
CA ILE A 295 3.65 -5.43 -17.69
C ILE A 295 3.28 -4.24 -18.59
N GLU A 296 2.42 -3.32 -18.13
CA GLU A 296 2.05 -2.11 -18.86
C GLU A 296 3.27 -1.20 -19.08
N ASP A 297 4.07 -0.96 -18.03
CA ASP A 297 5.28 -0.15 -18.13
C ASP A 297 6.33 -0.82 -19.03
N LEU A 298 6.51 -2.14 -18.94
CA LEU A 298 7.34 -2.90 -19.89
C LEU A 298 6.88 -2.65 -21.34
N GLY A 299 5.57 -2.76 -21.60
CA GLY A 299 5.00 -2.51 -22.92
C GLY A 299 5.26 -1.10 -23.43
N LYS A 300 5.11 -0.09 -22.57
CA LYS A 300 5.37 1.33 -22.89
C LYS A 300 6.84 1.61 -23.15
N GLU A 301 7.73 1.11 -22.29
CA GLU A 301 9.17 1.40 -22.34
C GLU A 301 9.86 0.71 -23.52
N THR A 302 9.46 -0.52 -23.86
CA THR A 302 10.09 -1.30 -24.95
C THR A 302 9.29 -1.28 -26.25
N GLY A 303 8.08 -0.73 -26.26
CA GLY A 303 7.14 -0.85 -27.37
C GLY A 303 6.64 -2.27 -27.62
N ASN A 304 6.67 -3.15 -26.61
CA ASN A 304 6.25 -4.56 -26.76
C ASN A 304 4.71 -4.66 -26.79
N LYS A 305 4.18 -4.90 -27.99
CA LYS A 305 2.73 -5.03 -28.21
C LYS A 305 2.11 -6.23 -27.49
N LYS A 306 2.85 -7.33 -27.32
CA LYS A 306 2.37 -8.49 -26.56
C LYS A 306 2.20 -8.12 -25.08
N ALA A 307 3.19 -7.44 -24.50
CA ALA A 307 3.12 -6.96 -23.13
C ALA A 307 1.92 -6.02 -22.93
N ALA A 308 1.74 -5.04 -23.83
CA ALA A 308 0.59 -4.14 -23.78
C ALA A 308 -0.75 -4.89 -23.83
N ALA A 309 -0.90 -5.87 -24.73
CA ALA A 309 -2.11 -6.69 -24.83
C ALA A 309 -2.35 -7.56 -23.57
N VAL A 310 -1.28 -8.13 -23.01
CA VAL A 310 -1.35 -8.95 -21.78
C VAL A 310 -1.75 -8.12 -20.57
N ALA A 311 -1.19 -6.92 -20.41
CA ALA A 311 -1.57 -5.98 -19.36
C ALA A 311 -3.04 -5.53 -19.51
N ALA A 312 -3.47 -5.15 -20.72
CA ALA A 312 -4.84 -4.73 -20.98
C ALA A 312 -5.87 -5.85 -20.74
N ALA A 313 -5.52 -7.10 -21.06
CA ALA A 313 -6.36 -8.25 -20.77
C ALA A 313 -6.44 -8.53 -19.26
N LEU A 314 -5.34 -8.37 -18.51
CA LEU A 314 -5.33 -8.55 -17.05
C LEU A 314 -6.16 -7.47 -16.36
N ASP A 315 -6.05 -6.22 -16.78
CA ASP A 315 -6.83 -5.09 -16.26
C ASP A 315 -8.35 -5.36 -16.37
N LYS A 316 -8.80 -5.77 -17.57
CA LYS A 316 -10.19 -6.17 -17.80
C LYS A 316 -10.61 -7.36 -16.94
N ALA A 317 -9.75 -8.38 -16.85
CA ALA A 317 -10.02 -9.58 -16.06
C ALA A 317 -10.17 -9.26 -14.56
N VAL A 318 -9.33 -8.37 -14.01
CA VAL A 318 -9.46 -7.88 -12.64
C VAL A 318 -10.76 -7.10 -12.46
N GLY A 319 -11.17 -6.28 -13.43
CA GLY A 319 -12.46 -5.59 -13.42
C GLY A 319 -13.66 -6.56 -13.37
N THR A 320 -13.64 -7.62 -14.19
CA THR A 320 -14.64 -8.70 -14.15
C THR A 320 -14.62 -9.46 -12.82
N PHE A 321 -13.43 -9.81 -12.32
CA PHE A 321 -13.23 -10.48 -11.04
C PHE A 321 -13.85 -9.71 -9.85
N LEU A 322 -13.63 -8.39 -9.81
CA LEU A 322 -14.20 -7.51 -8.79
C LEU A 322 -15.73 -7.43 -8.92
N SER A 323 -16.24 -7.24 -10.15
CA SER A 323 -17.68 -7.13 -10.42
C SER A 323 -18.44 -8.42 -10.11
N ALA A 324 -17.82 -9.57 -10.36
CA ALA A 324 -18.37 -10.90 -10.06
C ALA A 324 -18.20 -11.31 -8.58
N ASN A 325 -17.59 -10.44 -7.75
CA ASN A 325 -17.32 -10.64 -6.33
C ASN A 325 -16.66 -11.99 -6.02
N LYS A 326 -15.60 -12.32 -6.75
CA LYS A 326 -14.86 -13.60 -6.60
C LYS A 326 -13.70 -13.52 -5.59
N ASN A 327 -13.73 -12.51 -4.70
CA ASN A 327 -12.77 -12.36 -3.62
C ASN A 327 -12.83 -13.57 -2.66
N PRO A 328 -11.72 -13.88 -1.95
CA PRO A 328 -11.73 -14.88 -0.89
C PRO A 328 -12.85 -14.59 0.13
N GLY A 329 -13.64 -15.60 0.46
CA GLY A 329 -14.68 -15.51 1.49
C GLY A 329 -14.10 -15.31 2.89
N ARG A 330 -14.88 -15.60 3.93
CA ARG A 330 -14.36 -15.60 5.32
C ARG A 330 -14.56 -16.93 6.03
N LYS A 331 -15.38 -17.84 5.50
CA LYS A 331 -15.71 -19.11 6.13
C LYS A 331 -15.08 -20.29 5.39
N VAL A 332 -14.82 -21.36 6.14
CA VAL A 332 -14.39 -22.65 5.59
C VAL A 332 -15.44 -23.18 4.63
N LYS A 333 -14.99 -23.82 3.54
CA LYS A 333 -15.80 -24.29 2.41
C LYS A 333 -16.40 -23.18 1.53
N GLU A 334 -16.01 -21.92 1.73
CA GLU A 334 -16.16 -20.88 0.71
C GLU A 334 -14.89 -20.81 -0.17
N ILE A 335 -14.97 -20.10 -1.30
CA ILE A 335 -13.77 -19.77 -2.10
C ILE A 335 -12.74 -19.08 -1.20
N ASP A 336 -11.49 -19.48 -1.33
CA ASP A 336 -10.35 -18.87 -0.65
C ASP A 336 -9.36 -18.27 -1.66
N ASN A 337 -8.16 -17.88 -1.22
CA ASN A 337 -7.11 -17.30 -2.08
C ASN A 337 -6.85 -18.12 -3.36
N ARG A 338 -6.78 -19.45 -3.26
CA ARG A 338 -6.48 -20.32 -4.42
C ARG A 338 -7.61 -20.31 -5.45
N GLY A 339 -8.86 -20.34 -4.97
CA GLY A 339 -10.02 -20.20 -5.85
C GLY A 339 -10.10 -18.81 -6.49
N SER A 340 -9.64 -17.76 -5.82
CA SER A 340 -9.55 -16.42 -6.42
C SER A 340 -8.53 -16.35 -7.56
N HIS A 341 -7.38 -17.05 -7.44
CA HIS A 341 -6.39 -17.16 -8.52
C HIS A 341 -6.97 -17.86 -9.75
N TYR A 342 -7.75 -18.93 -9.55
CA TYR A 342 -8.45 -19.59 -10.65
C TYR A 342 -9.37 -18.62 -11.40
N TRP A 343 -10.17 -17.82 -10.70
CA TRP A 343 -11.08 -16.86 -11.36
C TRP A 343 -10.33 -15.78 -12.16
N VAL A 344 -9.23 -15.25 -11.63
CA VAL A 344 -8.40 -14.29 -12.38
C VAL A 344 -7.78 -14.96 -13.61
N ALA A 345 -7.21 -16.16 -13.48
CA ALA A 345 -6.66 -16.90 -14.62
C ALA A 345 -7.72 -17.20 -15.69
N ARG A 346 -8.93 -17.59 -15.25
CA ARG A 346 -10.10 -17.85 -16.09
C ARG A 346 -10.48 -16.62 -16.90
N TYR A 347 -10.71 -15.48 -16.26
CA TYR A 347 -11.10 -14.24 -16.95
C TYR A 347 -9.97 -13.68 -17.81
N TRP A 348 -8.72 -13.80 -17.38
CA TRP A 348 -7.57 -13.33 -18.15
C TRP A 348 -7.40 -14.12 -19.45
N ALA A 349 -7.55 -15.45 -19.40
CA ALA A 349 -7.56 -16.30 -20.58
C ALA A 349 -8.71 -15.95 -21.54
N GLU A 350 -9.89 -15.56 -21.03
CA GLU A 350 -10.97 -15.06 -21.91
C GLU A 350 -10.57 -13.81 -22.66
N GLU A 351 -10.06 -12.82 -21.94
CA GLU A 351 -9.74 -11.52 -22.55
C GLU A 351 -8.61 -11.66 -23.57
N LEU A 352 -7.62 -12.53 -23.30
CA LEU A 352 -6.57 -12.89 -24.26
C LEU A 352 -7.10 -13.66 -25.47
N ALA A 353 -8.11 -14.52 -25.28
CA ALA A 353 -8.78 -15.22 -26.38
C ALA A 353 -9.82 -14.35 -27.12
N LYS A 354 -10.25 -13.21 -26.57
CA LYS A 354 -11.21 -12.29 -27.22
C LYS A 354 -10.51 -11.19 -28.03
N GLN A 355 -9.33 -10.74 -27.59
CA GLN A 355 -8.61 -9.66 -28.28
C GLN A 355 -8.18 -10.07 -29.70
N GLN A 356 -8.09 -9.09 -30.59
CA GLN A 356 -7.74 -9.28 -32.01
C GLN A 356 -6.43 -8.59 -32.42
N GLU A 357 -5.81 -7.84 -31.50
CA GLU A 357 -4.62 -7.02 -31.78
C GLU A 357 -3.35 -7.86 -31.91
N VAL A 358 -3.29 -9.00 -31.21
CA VAL A 358 -2.15 -9.92 -31.19
C VAL A 358 -2.64 -11.35 -31.48
N PRO A 359 -2.70 -11.77 -32.76
CA PRO A 359 -3.25 -13.07 -33.17
C PRO A 359 -2.57 -14.27 -32.51
N GLU A 360 -1.26 -14.17 -32.25
CA GLU A 360 -0.47 -15.22 -31.58
C GLU A 360 -0.98 -15.48 -30.15
N LEU A 361 -1.28 -14.42 -29.38
CA LEU A 361 -1.85 -14.56 -28.03
C LEU A 361 -3.28 -15.08 -28.08
N HIS A 362 -4.07 -14.64 -29.05
CA HIS A 362 -5.42 -15.16 -29.26
C HIS A 362 -5.40 -16.68 -29.47
N ALA A 363 -4.56 -17.15 -30.40
CA ALA A 363 -4.42 -18.58 -30.69
C ALA A 363 -3.91 -19.36 -29.46
N ALA A 364 -2.90 -18.83 -28.76
CA ALA A 364 -2.30 -19.50 -27.60
C ALA A 364 -3.28 -19.66 -26.42
N PHE A 365 -4.22 -18.71 -26.24
CA PHE A 365 -5.16 -18.72 -25.10
C PHE A 365 -6.56 -19.23 -25.44
N ALA A 366 -6.89 -19.49 -26.71
CA ALA A 366 -8.21 -20.01 -27.10
C ALA A 366 -8.54 -21.35 -26.41
N ASP A 367 -7.64 -22.33 -26.50
CA ASP A 367 -7.82 -23.65 -25.90
C ASP A 367 -7.79 -23.60 -24.36
N ALA A 368 -6.95 -22.72 -23.80
CA ALA A 368 -6.87 -22.51 -22.36
C ALA A 368 -8.17 -21.90 -21.81
N SER A 369 -8.68 -20.85 -22.45
CA SER A 369 -9.95 -20.20 -22.10
C SER A 369 -11.10 -21.21 -22.10
N LYS A 370 -11.19 -22.03 -23.16
CA LYS A 370 -12.20 -23.09 -23.27
C LYS A 370 -12.02 -24.18 -22.19
N SER A 371 -10.79 -24.66 -21.98
CA SER A 371 -10.52 -25.69 -20.98
C SER A 371 -10.87 -25.23 -19.55
N LEU A 372 -10.57 -23.97 -19.22
CA LEU A 372 -10.93 -23.39 -17.93
C LEU A 372 -12.46 -23.27 -17.79
N GLN A 373 -13.19 -22.91 -18.84
CA GLN A 373 -14.67 -22.88 -18.85
C GLN A 373 -15.27 -24.23 -18.51
N GLU A 374 -14.88 -25.24 -19.28
CA GLU A 374 -15.47 -26.57 -19.21
C GLU A 374 -15.12 -27.28 -17.89
N SER A 375 -13.99 -26.91 -17.28
CA SER A 375 -13.49 -27.52 -16.03
C SER A 375 -13.90 -26.76 -14.77
N GLU A 376 -14.64 -25.66 -14.87
CA GLU A 376 -14.90 -24.73 -13.76
C GLU A 376 -15.46 -25.42 -12.51
N ALA A 377 -16.54 -26.18 -12.68
CA ALA A 377 -17.19 -26.86 -11.56
C ALA A 377 -16.23 -27.83 -10.85
N ASN A 378 -15.42 -28.57 -11.62
CA ASN A 378 -14.48 -29.53 -11.05
C ASN A 378 -13.33 -28.83 -10.30
N VAL A 379 -12.74 -27.79 -10.90
CA VAL A 379 -11.66 -27.02 -10.26
C VAL A 379 -12.14 -26.38 -8.96
N LEU A 380 -13.32 -25.74 -8.96
CA LEU A 380 -13.85 -25.10 -7.75
C LEU A 380 -14.17 -26.12 -6.66
N GLN A 381 -14.66 -27.32 -7.03
CA GLN A 381 -14.89 -28.40 -6.09
C GLN A 381 -13.57 -28.87 -5.45
N GLU A 382 -12.52 -29.11 -6.24
CA GLU A 382 -11.18 -29.47 -5.74
C GLU A 382 -10.61 -28.39 -4.78
N MET A 383 -10.84 -27.10 -5.07
CA MET A 383 -10.41 -25.97 -4.23
C MET A 383 -11.20 -25.84 -2.91
N VAL A 384 -12.43 -26.38 -2.85
CA VAL A 384 -13.25 -26.42 -1.63
C VAL A 384 -12.96 -27.68 -0.82
N ASP A 385 -12.76 -28.82 -1.46
CA ASP A 385 -12.57 -30.11 -0.81
C ASP A 385 -11.27 -30.19 0.00
N CYS A 386 -10.23 -29.47 -0.43
CA CYS A 386 -8.97 -29.36 0.33
C CYS A 386 -9.09 -28.61 1.67
N GLN A 387 -10.20 -27.91 1.94
CA GLN A 387 -10.40 -27.13 3.17
C GLN A 387 -11.01 -27.96 4.31
N GLY A 388 -10.95 -27.43 5.53
CA GLY A 388 -11.60 -27.97 6.73
C GLY A 388 -10.76 -28.99 7.50
N THR A 389 -9.55 -29.26 7.05
CA THR A 389 -8.60 -30.15 7.73
C THR A 389 -7.30 -29.42 8.04
N LYS A 390 -6.56 -29.94 9.01
CA LYS A 390 -5.25 -29.41 9.38
C LYS A 390 -4.26 -29.62 8.23
N VAL A 391 -3.51 -28.58 7.89
CA VAL A 391 -2.49 -28.61 6.83
C VAL A 391 -1.10 -28.52 7.46
N ASP A 392 -0.24 -29.49 7.14
CA ASP A 392 1.17 -29.46 7.50
C ASP A 392 2.01 -28.91 6.33
N ILE A 393 2.55 -27.72 6.50
CA ILE A 393 3.48 -27.07 5.55
C ILE A 393 4.96 -27.25 5.95
N GLY A 394 5.26 -28.05 6.97
CA GLY A 394 6.64 -28.39 7.36
C GLY A 394 7.45 -27.25 7.98
N GLY A 395 6.83 -26.12 8.34
CA GLY A 395 7.51 -24.99 8.97
C GLY A 395 6.63 -23.74 9.08
N TYR A 396 7.23 -22.60 9.46
CA TYR A 396 6.55 -21.30 9.50
C TYR A 396 7.35 -20.24 8.74
N TYR A 397 8.54 -19.85 9.25
CA TYR A 397 9.43 -18.92 8.54
C TYR A 397 10.14 -19.56 7.35
N LYS A 398 10.39 -20.87 7.44
CA LYS A 398 10.95 -21.69 6.37
C LYS A 398 10.12 -22.96 6.28
N VAL A 399 9.23 -23.01 5.29
CA VAL A 399 8.34 -24.13 5.03
C VAL A 399 9.06 -25.24 4.24
N ASP A 400 8.53 -26.46 4.31
CA ASP A 400 8.91 -27.51 3.37
C ASP A 400 8.28 -27.21 2.02
N LYS A 401 9.11 -27.08 0.97
CA LYS A 401 8.65 -26.64 -0.35
C LYS A 401 7.62 -27.62 -0.94
N ALA A 402 7.87 -28.93 -0.87
CA ALA A 402 6.98 -29.92 -1.46
C ALA A 402 5.62 -29.94 -0.77
N LYS A 403 5.61 -29.85 0.56
CA LYS A 403 4.37 -29.76 1.34
C LYS A 403 3.59 -28.48 1.05
N ALA A 404 4.27 -27.33 1.00
CA ALA A 404 3.65 -26.05 0.70
C ALA A 404 3.09 -26.02 -0.73
N ASP A 405 3.84 -26.49 -1.72
CA ASP A 405 3.39 -26.57 -3.12
C ASP A 405 2.14 -27.45 -3.24
N ALA A 406 2.13 -28.63 -2.62
CA ALA A 406 0.98 -29.54 -2.65
C ALA A 406 -0.26 -28.92 -1.99
N ALA A 407 -0.08 -28.20 -0.88
CA ALA A 407 -1.19 -27.54 -0.18
C ALA A 407 -1.73 -26.31 -0.96
N MET A 408 -0.87 -25.61 -1.68
CA MET A 408 -1.23 -24.41 -2.45
C MET A 408 -1.76 -24.71 -3.85
N ASN A 409 -1.45 -25.88 -4.42
CA ASN A 409 -1.90 -26.29 -5.75
C ASN A 409 -2.73 -27.59 -5.70
N PRO A 410 -3.86 -27.63 -4.96
CA PRO A 410 -4.60 -28.86 -4.70
C PRO A 410 -5.39 -29.37 -5.92
N SER A 411 -5.64 -28.52 -6.92
CA SER A 411 -6.45 -28.86 -8.09
C SER A 411 -5.57 -29.44 -9.22
N ALA A 412 -5.57 -30.76 -9.36
CA ALA A 412 -4.87 -31.44 -10.46
C ALA A 412 -5.38 -30.95 -11.83
N THR A 413 -6.70 -30.76 -11.93
CA THR A 413 -7.35 -30.27 -13.15
C THR A 413 -6.84 -28.89 -13.55
N PHE A 414 -6.76 -27.95 -12.61
CA PHE A 414 -6.24 -26.61 -12.90
C PHE A 414 -4.75 -26.66 -13.25
N ASN A 415 -3.96 -27.43 -12.51
CA ASN A 415 -2.52 -27.58 -12.75
C ASN A 415 -2.21 -28.10 -14.16
N GLU A 416 -2.98 -29.09 -14.65
CA GLU A 416 -2.83 -29.63 -16.01
C GLU A 416 -3.16 -28.61 -17.11
N ILE A 417 -4.15 -27.73 -16.88
CA ILE A 417 -4.46 -26.65 -17.83
C ILE A 417 -3.32 -25.64 -17.89
N ILE A 418 -2.82 -25.18 -16.73
CA ILE A 418 -1.70 -24.24 -16.67
C ILE A 418 -0.43 -24.83 -17.31
N ALA A 419 -0.13 -26.10 -17.03
CA ALA A 419 1.03 -26.79 -17.59
C ALA A 419 1.00 -26.82 -19.14
N ARG A 420 -0.17 -27.00 -19.75
CA ARG A 420 -0.33 -26.98 -21.22
C ARG A 420 0.02 -25.62 -21.83
N ILE A 421 -0.32 -24.52 -21.15
CA ILE A 421 0.03 -23.16 -21.59
C ILE A 421 1.54 -22.98 -21.54
N THR A 422 2.19 -23.39 -20.44
CA THR A 422 3.65 -23.21 -20.27
C THR A 422 4.49 -24.04 -21.24
N HIS A 423 3.98 -25.18 -21.71
CA HIS A 423 4.67 -26.05 -22.67
C HIS A 423 4.30 -25.76 -24.14
N GLY A 424 3.36 -24.85 -24.41
CA GLY A 424 2.77 -24.58 -25.73
C GLY A 424 3.62 -23.79 -26.74
N GLY A 425 4.91 -23.52 -26.48
CA GLY A 425 5.80 -22.83 -27.42
C GLY A 425 6.01 -21.33 -27.15
N SER A 426 6.75 -20.64 -28.04
CA SER A 426 7.18 -19.22 -27.90
C SER A 426 6.05 -18.21 -27.91
N ASP A 427 4.89 -18.57 -28.44
CA ASP A 427 3.87 -17.61 -28.87
C ASP A 427 3.12 -16.98 -27.69
N ALA A 428 3.09 -17.70 -26.56
CA ALA A 428 2.58 -17.25 -25.26
C ALA A 428 3.59 -16.44 -24.44
N LYS A 429 4.86 -16.34 -24.86
CA LYS A 429 5.90 -15.59 -24.13
C LYS A 429 5.82 -14.10 -24.49
N VAL A 430 5.91 -13.27 -23.45
CA VAL A 430 5.95 -11.79 -23.52
C VAL A 430 7.37 -11.29 -23.43
#